data_AF-A0A354NYW3-F1
#
_entry.id   AF-A0A354NYW3-F1
#
_cell.length_a   1.000
_cell.length_b   1.000
_cell.length_c   1.000
_cell.angle_alpha   90.00
_cell.angle_beta   90.00
_cell.angle_gamma   90.00
#
_symmetry.space_group_name_H-M   'P 1'
#
loop_
_entity.id
_entity.type
_entity.pdbx_description
1 polymer ?
#
loop_
_entity_poly.entity_id
_entity_poly.type
_entity_poly.pdbx_seq_one_letter_code
_entity_poly.pdbx_strand_id
1 'polypeptide(L)'
;REELVENLLGGLGFVNHQAYNSSNSPFHKAEWDWGTDFAKAKELMAEAGWGSGFEMDMWVGTGELGAEIGESVGAAWDEQLGIKVNLIKTAYSTYRPGLVARSTNTPGVFICGDENHSNFPYDWAHGFVVSSFSAGGYGVGQEIPYATETYSIMAGEPDLAKREALSENFFDMNRKWANCVGIFEEPLWPLFNP
;
A
#
# COMPACT_ATOMS: atom_id res chain seq x y z
N ARG A 1 3.87 13.20 -3.21
CA ARG A 1 3.83 12.51 -1.88
C ARG A 1 4.39 13.41 -0.80
N GLU A 2 5.46 14.13 -1.12
CA GLU A 2 6.08 15.23 -0.39
C GLU A 2 5.04 16.22 0.16
N GLU A 3 4.08 16.65 -0.68
CA GLU A 3 2.98 17.51 -0.22
C GLU A 3 2.08 16.85 0.84
N LEU A 4 1.88 15.53 0.79
CA LEU A 4 1.11 14.82 1.83
C LEU A 4 1.91 14.73 3.13
N VAL A 5 3.23 14.53 3.05
CA VAL A 5 4.11 14.56 4.23
C VAL A 5 4.09 15.94 4.87
N GLU A 6 4.23 17.01 4.07
CA GLU A 6 4.22 18.38 4.58
C GLU A 6 2.86 18.75 5.18
N ASN A 7 1.78 18.51 4.45
CA ASN A 7 0.46 19.01 4.84
C ASN A 7 -0.26 18.14 5.87
N LEU A 8 -0.09 16.81 5.83
CA LEU A 8 -0.80 15.89 6.72
C LEU A 8 0.03 15.48 7.93
N LEU A 9 1.37 15.40 7.78
CA LEU A 9 2.26 15.04 8.88
C LEU A 9 3.04 16.25 9.44
N GLY A 10 2.82 17.46 8.92
CA GLY A 10 3.57 18.65 9.33
C GLY A 10 5.08 18.55 9.04
N GLY A 11 5.45 17.82 7.99
CA GLY A 11 6.84 17.52 7.64
C GLY A 11 7.49 16.44 8.53
N LEU A 12 6.76 15.86 9.49
CA LEU A 12 7.27 14.86 10.42
C LEU A 12 7.06 13.45 9.85
N GLY A 13 7.76 13.14 8.77
CA GLY A 13 7.70 11.83 8.12
C GLY A 13 8.59 11.79 6.88
N PHE A 14 8.48 10.74 6.10
CA PHE A 14 9.23 10.63 4.85
C PHE A 14 8.43 9.88 3.79
N VAL A 15 8.72 10.20 2.54
CA VAL A 15 8.10 9.54 1.40
C VAL A 15 8.41 8.05 1.45
N ASN A 16 7.38 7.25 1.21
CA ASN A 16 7.51 5.81 1.03
C ASN A 16 6.94 5.43 -0.32
N HIS A 17 7.62 4.49 -0.96
CA HIS A 17 7.14 3.91 -2.20
C HIS A 17 6.49 2.57 -1.96
N GLN A 18 7.04 1.68 -1.15
CA GLN A 18 6.52 0.32 -0.97
C GLN A 18 6.26 -0.02 0.51
N ALA A 19 5.18 -0.76 0.78
CA ALA A 19 4.98 -1.41 2.07
C ALA A 19 6.19 -2.30 2.44
N TYR A 20 6.36 -2.64 3.72
CA TYR A 20 7.42 -3.50 4.28
C TYR A 20 8.86 -3.00 4.18
N ASN A 21 9.17 -2.09 3.26
CA ASN A 21 10.51 -1.57 3.08
C ASN A 21 10.53 -0.07 3.17
N SER A 22 11.25 0.41 4.18
CA SER A 22 11.48 1.83 4.36
C SER A 22 12.35 2.40 3.24
N SER A 23 12.00 3.57 2.71
CA SER A 23 12.86 4.23 1.69
C SER A 23 14.21 4.69 2.26
N ASN A 24 14.34 4.72 3.59
CA ASN A 24 15.60 4.99 4.31
C ASN A 24 16.39 3.72 4.67
N SER A 25 15.89 2.53 4.32
CA SER A 25 16.57 1.26 4.57
C SER A 25 17.85 1.16 3.73
N PRO A 26 18.97 0.62 4.27
CA PRO A 26 20.17 0.35 3.48
C PRO A 26 19.94 -0.71 2.39
N PHE A 27 18.85 -1.50 2.49
CA PHE A 27 18.45 -2.47 1.48
C PHE A 27 17.55 -1.86 0.39
N HIS A 28 17.10 -0.62 0.56
CA HIS A 28 16.25 0.05 -0.43
C HIS A 28 17.02 0.35 -1.70
N LYS A 29 16.38 0.10 -2.85
CA LYS A 29 16.91 0.42 -4.18
C LYS A 29 16.06 1.48 -4.85
N ALA A 30 16.69 2.49 -5.45
CA ALA A 30 15.99 3.57 -6.15
C ALA A 30 15.09 3.09 -7.31
N GLU A 31 15.36 1.91 -7.87
CA GLU A 31 14.51 1.30 -8.91
C GLU A 31 13.12 0.90 -8.42
N TRP A 32 12.96 0.74 -7.09
CA TRP A 32 11.67 0.47 -6.44
C TRP A 32 10.81 1.71 -6.24
N ASP A 33 11.34 2.90 -6.52
CA ASP A 33 10.64 4.15 -6.34
C ASP A 33 9.53 4.35 -7.38
N TRP A 34 8.47 5.03 -6.94
CA TRP A 34 7.38 5.52 -7.76
C TRP A 34 7.30 7.04 -7.68
N GLY A 35 7.70 7.70 -8.77
CA GLY A 35 7.47 9.13 -8.95
C GLY A 35 6.00 9.46 -9.23
N THR A 36 5.67 10.74 -9.15
CA THR A 36 4.37 11.27 -9.62
C THR A 36 4.54 11.80 -11.04
N ASP A 37 3.88 11.16 -12.01
CA ASP A 37 3.84 11.59 -13.41
C ASP A 37 2.41 11.49 -13.95
N PHE A 38 1.69 12.62 -13.91
CA PHE A 38 0.30 12.68 -14.39
C PHE A 38 0.18 12.56 -15.91
N ALA A 39 1.22 12.93 -16.67
CA ALA A 39 1.19 12.78 -18.13
C ALA A 39 1.28 11.31 -18.51
N LYS A 40 2.19 10.55 -17.88
CA LYS A 40 2.28 9.11 -18.08
C LYS A 40 1.05 8.38 -17.54
N ALA A 41 0.49 8.82 -16.41
CA ALA A 41 -0.76 8.25 -15.90
C ALA A 41 -1.92 8.40 -16.89
N LYS A 42 -2.09 9.57 -17.53
CA LYS A 42 -3.10 9.80 -18.58
C LYS A 42 -2.91 8.87 -19.78
N GLU A 43 -1.68 8.69 -20.23
CA GLU A 43 -1.35 7.78 -21.34
C GLU A 43 -1.78 6.34 -21.00
N LEU A 44 -1.40 5.84 -19.83
CA LEU A 44 -1.76 4.50 -19.36
C LEU A 44 -3.28 4.34 -19.18
N MET A 45 -3.97 5.37 -18.67
CA MET A 45 -5.43 5.36 -18.57
C MET A 45 -6.09 5.32 -19.96
N ALA A 46 -5.57 6.07 -20.94
CA ALA A 46 -6.08 6.03 -22.30
C ALA A 46 -5.87 4.65 -22.95
N GLU A 47 -4.70 4.04 -22.77
CA GLU A 47 -4.43 2.66 -23.22
C GLU A 47 -5.40 1.64 -22.58
N ALA A 48 -5.77 1.86 -21.32
CA ALA A 48 -6.74 1.04 -20.61
C ALA A 48 -8.22 1.34 -20.96
N GLY A 49 -8.48 2.32 -21.84
CA GLY A 49 -9.84 2.71 -22.25
C GLY A 49 -10.54 3.72 -21.34
N TRP A 50 -9.82 4.31 -20.39
CA TRP A 50 -10.31 5.24 -19.36
C TRP A 50 -9.68 6.63 -19.45
N GLY A 51 -9.26 7.07 -20.64
CA GLY A 51 -8.54 8.34 -20.84
C GLY A 51 -9.31 9.60 -20.43
N SER A 52 -10.63 9.51 -20.28
CA SER A 52 -11.50 10.60 -19.77
C SER A 52 -11.76 10.52 -18.26
N GLY A 53 -11.15 9.56 -17.56
CA GLY A 53 -11.42 9.28 -16.15
C GLY A 53 -12.60 8.33 -15.93
N PHE A 54 -12.94 8.12 -14.66
CA PHE A 54 -14.03 7.25 -14.18
C PHE A 54 -14.41 7.62 -12.74
N GLU A 55 -15.50 7.04 -12.23
CA GLU A 55 -15.89 7.19 -10.83
C GLU A 55 -15.57 5.89 -10.07
N MET A 56 -15.09 6.01 -8.84
CA MET A 56 -14.78 4.87 -7.98
C MET A 56 -15.05 5.16 -6.50
N ASP A 57 -15.36 4.11 -5.75
CA ASP A 57 -15.37 4.16 -4.30
C ASP A 57 -13.96 3.91 -3.75
N MET A 58 -13.62 4.55 -2.63
CA MET A 58 -12.41 4.26 -1.87
C MET A 58 -12.73 4.19 -0.38
N TRP A 59 -12.38 3.08 0.27
CA TRP A 59 -12.54 2.95 1.71
C TRP A 59 -11.38 3.63 2.44
N VAL A 60 -11.71 4.51 3.39
CA VAL A 60 -10.72 5.28 4.17
C VAL A 60 -10.81 5.04 5.67
N GLY A 61 -11.75 4.19 6.10
CA GLY A 61 -12.03 3.96 7.51
C GLY A 61 -12.64 5.17 8.21
N THR A 62 -12.57 5.16 9.55
CA THR A 62 -13.09 6.24 10.40
C THR A 62 -11.99 7.12 10.98
N GLY A 63 -10.72 6.80 10.73
CA GLY A 63 -9.59 7.61 11.18
C GLY A 63 -9.43 8.87 10.34
N GLU A 64 -9.06 9.99 10.99
CA GLU A 64 -8.90 11.28 10.32
C GLU A 64 -7.84 11.23 9.23
N LEU A 65 -6.65 10.70 9.54
CA LEU A 65 -5.56 10.61 8.57
C LEU A 65 -5.93 9.82 7.31
N GLY A 66 -6.63 8.69 7.46
CA GLY A 66 -7.10 7.91 6.31
C GLY A 66 -8.05 8.70 5.42
N ALA A 67 -8.95 9.48 6.02
CA ALA A 67 -9.86 10.35 5.30
C ALA A 67 -9.12 11.50 4.60
N GLU A 68 -8.18 12.17 5.27
CA GLU A 68 -7.39 13.27 4.69
C GLU A 68 -6.50 12.80 3.53
N ILE A 69 -5.92 11.60 3.63
CA ILE A 69 -5.22 10.96 2.51
C ILE A 69 -6.18 10.77 1.33
N GLY A 70 -7.35 10.17 1.57
CA GLY A 70 -8.34 9.91 0.53
C GLY A 70 -8.86 11.18 -0.14
N GLU A 71 -9.10 12.23 0.64
CA GLU A 71 -9.53 13.56 0.14
C GLU A 71 -8.43 14.19 -0.71
N SER A 72 -7.19 14.19 -0.24
CA SER A 72 -6.05 14.80 -0.94
C SER A 72 -5.71 14.07 -2.24
N VAL A 73 -5.64 12.73 -2.19
CA VAL A 73 -5.38 11.90 -3.37
C VAL A 73 -6.55 11.97 -4.35
N GLY A 74 -7.79 11.91 -3.85
CA GLY A 74 -8.99 12.01 -4.67
C GLY A 74 -9.09 13.35 -5.40
N ALA A 75 -8.79 14.47 -4.73
CA ALA A 75 -8.78 15.79 -5.35
C ALA A 75 -7.71 15.89 -6.45
N ALA A 76 -6.49 15.41 -6.19
CA ALA A 76 -5.43 15.39 -7.20
C ALA A 76 -5.80 14.50 -8.40
N TRP A 77 -6.44 13.35 -8.17
CA TRP A 77 -6.88 12.48 -9.25
C TRP A 77 -8.06 13.05 -10.05
N ASP A 78 -8.99 13.76 -9.42
CA ASP A 78 -10.08 14.43 -10.15
C ASP A 78 -9.51 15.54 -11.05
N GLU A 79 -8.73 16.46 -10.47
CA GLU A 79 -8.15 17.58 -11.21
C GLU A 79 -7.23 17.11 -12.35
N GLN A 80 -6.35 16.15 -12.04
CA GLN A 80 -5.31 15.76 -12.99
C GLN A 80 -5.76 14.66 -13.93
N LEU A 81 -6.61 13.71 -13.50
CA LEU A 81 -6.92 12.49 -14.25
C LEU A 81 -8.42 12.32 -14.56
N GLY A 82 -9.30 13.18 -14.04
CA GLY A 82 -10.75 13.03 -14.15
C GLY A 82 -11.32 11.86 -13.37
N ILE A 83 -10.58 11.32 -12.39
CA ILE A 83 -11.06 10.22 -11.54
C ILE A 83 -11.77 10.81 -10.33
N LYS A 84 -13.07 10.55 -10.23
CA LYS A 84 -13.85 10.99 -9.07
C LYS A 84 -13.90 9.89 -8.02
N VAL A 85 -13.44 10.22 -6.83
CA VAL A 85 -13.40 9.28 -5.71
C VAL A 85 -14.52 9.59 -4.73
N ASN A 86 -15.39 8.61 -4.48
CA ASN A 86 -16.35 8.63 -3.40
C ASN A 86 -15.77 7.93 -2.16
N LEU A 87 -15.61 8.68 -1.06
CA LEU A 87 -14.95 8.17 0.14
C LEU A 87 -15.94 7.44 1.05
N ILE A 88 -15.65 6.16 1.31
CA ILE A 88 -16.43 5.31 2.20
C ILE A 88 -15.83 5.38 3.61
N LYS A 89 -16.45 6.21 4.46
CA LYS A 89 -16.06 6.44 5.86
C LYS A 89 -16.85 5.52 6.81
N THR A 90 -16.48 4.26 6.89
CA THR A 90 -17.15 3.26 7.74
C THR A 90 -16.14 2.51 8.63
N ALA A 91 -16.61 1.95 9.74
CA ALA A 91 -15.78 1.15 10.63
C ALA A 91 -15.23 -0.09 9.91
N TYR A 92 -14.00 -0.50 10.24
CA TYR A 92 -13.38 -1.68 9.63
C TYR A 92 -14.19 -2.97 9.86
N SER A 93 -14.94 -3.08 10.96
CA SER A 93 -15.86 -4.18 11.22
C SER A 93 -17.01 -4.29 10.20
N THR A 94 -17.35 -3.20 9.50
CA THR A 94 -18.32 -3.19 8.40
C THR A 94 -17.67 -3.60 7.07
N TYR A 95 -16.41 -3.25 6.85
CA TYR A 95 -15.68 -3.50 5.61
C TYR A 95 -15.04 -4.90 5.54
N ARG A 96 -14.42 -5.34 6.65
CA ARG A 96 -13.71 -6.62 6.78
C ARG A 96 -14.53 -7.85 6.37
N PRO A 97 -15.84 -7.96 6.65
CA PRO A 97 -16.61 -9.12 6.19
C PRO A 97 -16.54 -9.34 4.67
N GLY A 98 -16.50 -8.28 3.87
CA GLY A 98 -16.37 -8.39 2.41
C GLY A 98 -14.98 -8.83 1.96
N LEU A 99 -13.92 -8.44 2.69
CA LEU A 99 -12.56 -8.93 2.45
C LEU A 99 -12.47 -10.45 2.70
N VAL A 100 -13.00 -10.92 3.83
CA VAL A 100 -13.03 -12.34 4.18
C VAL A 100 -13.87 -13.15 3.19
N ALA A 101 -15.01 -12.60 2.76
CA ALA A 101 -15.91 -13.23 1.80
C ALA A 101 -15.45 -13.10 0.33
N ARG A 102 -14.38 -12.33 0.05
CA ARG A 102 -13.92 -11.96 -1.31
C ARG A 102 -15.00 -11.34 -2.19
N SER A 103 -15.84 -10.51 -1.59
CA SER A 103 -16.91 -9.78 -2.30
C SER A 103 -16.62 -8.28 -2.46
N THR A 104 -15.60 -7.76 -1.78
CA THR A 104 -15.19 -6.36 -1.90
C THR A 104 -14.41 -6.13 -3.19
N ASN A 105 -14.81 -5.12 -3.95
CA ASN A 105 -14.07 -4.57 -5.10
C ASN A 105 -13.60 -3.12 -4.87
N THR A 106 -13.84 -2.58 -3.69
CA THR A 106 -13.45 -1.24 -3.27
C THR A 106 -11.99 -1.26 -2.81
N PRO A 107 -11.06 -0.49 -3.41
CA PRO A 107 -9.74 -0.30 -2.84
C PRO A 107 -9.82 0.54 -1.56
N GLY A 108 -8.79 0.48 -0.72
CA GLY A 108 -8.79 1.28 0.50
C GLY A 108 -7.41 1.67 1.01
N VAL A 109 -7.42 2.69 1.87
CA VAL A 109 -6.25 3.18 2.60
C VAL A 109 -6.09 2.35 3.87
N PHE A 110 -4.85 1.97 4.20
CA PHE A 110 -4.50 1.20 5.42
C PHE A 110 -5.28 -0.11 5.64
N ILE A 111 -5.63 -0.81 4.56
CA ILE A 111 -6.38 -2.08 4.66
C ILE A 111 -5.52 -3.29 5.01
N CYS A 112 -4.18 -3.17 4.95
CA CYS A 112 -3.25 -4.29 5.09
C CYS A 112 -2.90 -4.69 6.54
N GLY A 113 -3.53 -4.08 7.55
CA GLY A 113 -3.18 -4.37 8.95
C GLY A 113 -1.69 -4.12 9.21
N ASP A 114 -1.03 -4.96 9.99
CA ASP A 114 0.40 -4.77 10.33
C ASP A 114 1.33 -4.77 9.12
N GLU A 115 0.91 -5.31 7.98
CA GLU A 115 1.68 -5.36 6.75
C GLU A 115 1.73 -4.01 6.00
N ASN A 116 1.09 -2.97 6.52
CA ASN A 116 1.25 -1.60 6.02
C ASN A 116 2.49 -0.89 6.58
N HIS A 117 3.21 -1.47 7.55
CA HIS A 117 4.38 -0.84 8.15
C HIS A 117 5.66 -1.11 7.35
N SER A 118 6.53 -0.12 7.30
CA SER A 118 7.84 -0.16 6.61
C SER A 118 9.01 -0.56 7.52
N ASN A 119 8.76 -0.74 8.82
CA ASN A 119 9.78 -1.03 9.83
C ASN A 119 10.02 -2.54 10.06
N PHE A 120 9.42 -3.39 9.23
CA PHE A 120 9.68 -4.83 9.27
C PHE A 120 11.13 -5.10 8.86
N PRO A 121 11.83 -6.04 9.54
CA PRO A 121 13.16 -6.44 9.11
C PRO A 121 13.15 -6.95 7.67
N TYR A 122 14.12 -6.49 6.88
CA TYR A 122 14.17 -6.78 5.45
C TYR A 122 14.13 -8.28 5.14
N ASP A 123 14.76 -9.10 5.97
CA ASP A 123 14.87 -10.56 5.83
C ASP A 123 13.68 -11.34 6.43
N TRP A 124 12.67 -10.68 6.99
CA TRP A 124 11.46 -11.36 7.47
C TRP A 124 10.50 -11.67 6.32
N ALA A 125 9.64 -12.68 6.51
CA ALA A 125 8.67 -13.06 5.49
C ALA A 125 7.62 -11.95 5.29
N HIS A 126 7.40 -11.52 4.04
CA HIS A 126 6.49 -10.43 3.64
C HIS A 126 5.27 -10.96 2.88
N GLY A 127 4.13 -10.26 2.97
CA GLY A 127 2.97 -10.54 2.12
C GLY A 127 2.05 -11.66 2.61
N PHE A 128 2.00 -11.88 3.92
CA PHE A 128 1.11 -12.84 4.55
C PHE A 128 -0.37 -12.58 4.26
N VAL A 129 -0.82 -11.32 4.27
CA VAL A 129 -2.24 -10.93 4.18
C VAL A 129 -2.69 -10.54 2.77
N VAL A 130 -1.82 -10.63 1.76
CA VAL A 130 -2.17 -10.34 0.35
C VAL A 130 -2.60 -11.58 -0.45
N SER A 131 -2.97 -12.65 0.25
CA SER A 131 -3.68 -13.80 -0.32
C SER A 131 -4.48 -14.55 0.74
N SER A 132 -5.33 -15.45 0.28
CA SER A 132 -6.11 -16.40 1.09
C SER A 132 -5.29 -17.40 1.92
N PHE A 133 -3.97 -17.42 1.75
CA PHE A 133 -3.06 -18.24 2.54
C PHE A 133 -3.02 -17.81 4.02
N SER A 134 -3.41 -16.57 4.33
CA SER A 134 -3.37 -16.02 5.67
C SER A 134 -4.38 -16.69 6.64
N ALA A 135 -4.19 -16.46 7.94
CA ALA A 135 -4.97 -17.11 8.99
C ALA A 135 -6.48 -16.88 8.83
N GLY A 136 -7.25 -17.98 8.83
CA GLY A 136 -8.71 -17.93 8.69
C GLY A 136 -9.20 -17.60 7.28
N GLY A 137 -8.33 -17.71 6.27
CA GLY A 137 -8.68 -17.42 4.87
C GLY A 137 -8.83 -15.93 4.57
N TYR A 138 -8.43 -15.07 5.51
CA TYR A 138 -8.42 -13.63 5.32
C TYR A 138 -7.44 -13.25 4.20
N GLY A 139 -7.75 -12.18 3.47
CA GLY A 139 -6.85 -11.53 2.54
C GLY A 139 -7.34 -10.10 2.34
N VAL A 140 -6.46 -9.17 2.01
CA VAL A 140 -6.79 -7.73 1.88
C VAL A 140 -7.52 -7.40 0.57
N GLY A 141 -8.35 -8.33 0.08
CA GLY A 141 -9.03 -8.23 -1.21
C GLY A 141 -8.12 -8.53 -2.41
N GLN A 142 -6.96 -9.13 -2.17
CA GLN A 142 -5.98 -9.50 -3.19
C GLN A 142 -5.64 -10.99 -3.11
N GLU A 143 -5.27 -11.58 -4.24
CA GLU A 143 -4.70 -12.93 -4.33
C GLU A 143 -3.42 -12.84 -5.16
N ILE A 144 -2.30 -12.58 -4.48
CA ILE A 144 -1.00 -12.33 -5.11
C ILE A 144 -0.12 -13.60 -5.04
N PRO A 145 0.09 -14.33 -6.16
CA PRO A 145 0.82 -15.59 -6.12
C PRO A 145 2.28 -15.44 -5.70
N TYR A 146 2.99 -14.42 -6.24
CA TYR A 146 4.41 -14.23 -5.92
C TYR A 146 4.64 -13.90 -4.44
N ALA A 147 3.72 -13.17 -3.80
CA ALA A 147 3.81 -12.85 -2.39
C ALA A 147 3.60 -14.11 -1.54
N THR A 148 2.60 -14.92 -1.90
CA THR A 148 2.32 -16.19 -1.21
C THR A 148 3.48 -17.16 -1.30
N GLU A 149 4.06 -17.31 -2.50
CA GLU A 149 5.22 -18.15 -2.73
C GLU A 149 6.42 -17.66 -1.92
N THR A 150 6.73 -16.36 -1.99
CA THR A 150 7.85 -15.76 -1.28
C THR A 150 7.72 -15.93 0.23
N TYR A 151 6.55 -15.62 0.79
CA TYR A 151 6.27 -15.81 2.22
C TYR A 151 6.47 -17.27 2.64
N SER A 152 5.92 -18.21 1.88
CA SER A 152 5.95 -19.65 2.20
C SER A 152 7.37 -20.20 2.25
N ILE A 153 8.26 -19.72 1.38
CA ILE A 153 9.67 -20.11 1.36
C ILE A 153 10.42 -19.43 2.51
N MET A 154 10.26 -18.10 2.64
CA MET A 154 10.99 -17.31 3.64
C MET A 154 10.71 -17.72 5.08
N ALA A 155 9.45 -18.07 5.40
CA ALA A 155 9.02 -18.41 6.75
C ALA A 155 9.78 -19.61 7.36
N GLY A 156 10.35 -20.48 6.51
CA GLY A 156 11.13 -21.66 6.92
C GLY A 156 12.60 -21.65 6.50
N GLU A 157 13.10 -20.58 5.87
CA GLU A 157 14.47 -20.52 5.34
C GLU A 157 15.46 -20.02 6.40
N PRO A 158 16.39 -20.86 6.90
CA PRO A 158 17.35 -20.43 7.91
C PRO A 158 18.51 -19.57 7.36
N ASP A 159 18.77 -19.62 6.06
CA ASP A 159 19.87 -18.87 5.43
C ASP A 159 19.50 -17.40 5.22
N LEU A 160 20.27 -16.49 5.84
CA LEU A 160 20.04 -15.05 5.73
C LEU A 160 20.16 -14.54 4.29
N ALA A 161 21.20 -14.93 3.56
CA ALA A 161 21.44 -14.43 2.20
C ALA A 161 20.33 -14.87 1.24
N LYS A 162 19.78 -16.07 1.44
CA LYS A 162 18.60 -16.51 0.69
C LYS A 162 17.35 -15.73 1.05
N ARG A 163 17.12 -15.42 2.33
CA ARG A 163 15.98 -14.57 2.73
C ARG A 163 16.10 -13.17 2.14
N GLU A 164 17.28 -12.57 2.16
CA GLU A 164 17.53 -11.28 1.52
C GLU A 164 17.24 -11.31 0.00
N ALA A 165 17.67 -12.36 -0.71
CA ALA A 165 17.38 -12.51 -2.13
C ALA A 165 15.87 -12.72 -2.42
N LEU A 166 15.15 -13.40 -1.52
CA LEU A 166 13.71 -13.57 -1.61
C LEU A 166 12.97 -12.23 -1.38
N SER A 167 13.41 -11.45 -0.40
CA SER A 167 12.90 -10.10 -0.16
C SER A 167 13.12 -9.17 -1.35
N GLU A 168 14.31 -9.19 -1.94
CA GLU A 168 14.61 -8.43 -3.16
C GLU A 168 13.62 -8.73 -4.27
N ASN A 169 13.40 -10.02 -4.57
CA ASN A 169 12.43 -10.45 -5.56
C ASN A 169 10.99 -10.03 -5.21
N PHE A 170 10.62 -10.03 -3.93
CA PHE A 170 9.32 -9.53 -3.50
C PHE A 170 9.12 -8.05 -3.87
N PHE A 171 10.11 -7.20 -3.57
CA PHE A 171 10.04 -5.76 -3.86
C PHE A 171 10.13 -5.45 -5.37
N ASP A 172 10.89 -6.24 -6.15
CA ASP A 172 10.89 -6.17 -7.62
C ASP A 172 9.51 -6.48 -8.20
N MET A 173 8.87 -7.54 -7.69
CA MET A 173 7.54 -7.93 -8.14
C MET A 173 6.49 -6.92 -7.69
N ASN A 174 6.62 -6.38 -6.48
CA ASN A 174 5.76 -5.30 -6.02
C ASN A 174 5.90 -4.05 -6.89
N ARG A 175 7.14 -3.70 -7.27
CA ARG A 175 7.46 -2.60 -8.19
C ARG A 175 6.82 -2.79 -9.57
N LYS A 176 6.86 -4.01 -10.07
CA LYS A 176 6.35 -4.40 -11.40
C LYS A 176 4.84 -4.35 -11.47
N TRP A 177 4.16 -4.89 -10.46
CA TRP A 177 2.70 -5.05 -10.47
C TRP A 177 1.96 -3.90 -9.78
N ALA A 178 2.67 -3.04 -9.04
CA ALA A 178 2.11 -1.91 -8.29
C ALA A 178 0.98 -2.31 -7.32
N ASN A 179 1.15 -3.46 -6.67
CA ASN A 179 0.28 -3.88 -5.57
C ASN A 179 0.67 -3.07 -4.32
N CYS A 180 -0.30 -2.64 -3.50
CA CYS A 180 -0.02 -1.95 -2.23
C CYS A 180 0.99 -0.79 -2.35
N VAL A 181 0.55 0.30 -2.97
CA VAL A 181 1.38 1.48 -3.21
C VAL A 181 1.56 2.28 -1.92
N GLY A 182 2.80 2.51 -1.51
CA GLY A 182 3.17 3.35 -0.38
C GLY A 182 2.94 4.85 -0.66
N ILE A 183 2.74 5.60 0.42
CA ILE A 183 2.49 7.05 0.39
C ILE A 183 3.56 7.78 1.20
N PHE A 184 3.63 7.48 2.50
CA PHE A 184 4.61 8.01 3.44
C PHE A 184 4.76 7.07 4.63
N GLU A 185 5.82 7.28 5.41
CA GLU A 185 6.03 6.66 6.71
C GLU A 185 5.75 7.72 7.78
N GLU A 186 4.76 7.45 8.62
CA GLU A 186 4.50 8.26 9.79
C GLU A 186 5.38 7.77 10.96
N PRO A 187 6.02 8.66 11.72
CA PRO A 187 6.70 8.31 12.95
C PRO A 187 5.69 7.86 14.02
N LEU A 188 5.91 6.68 14.59
CA LEU A 188 5.23 6.26 15.81
C LEU A 188 5.79 7.06 16.99
N TRP A 189 5.01 8.00 17.52
CA TRP A 189 5.35 8.74 18.73
C TRP A 189 4.75 8.04 19.95
N PRO A 190 5.49 7.20 20.70
CA PRO A 190 5.09 6.88 22.04
C PRO A 190 5.22 8.16 22.88
N LEU A 191 4.11 8.84 23.15
CA LEU A 191 4.08 9.86 24.20
C LEU A 191 4.37 9.16 25.53
N PHE A 192 5.60 9.29 26.01
CA PHE A 192 5.98 8.86 27.33
C PHE A 192 5.81 10.04 28.30
N ASN A 193 4.90 9.91 29.25
CA ASN A 193 4.60 10.88 30.32
C ASN A 193 3.93 12.20 29.85
N PRO A 194 2.69 12.15 29.32
CA PRO A 194 1.90 13.34 28.99
C PRO A 194 1.46 14.14 30.22
#